data_AF-A0AA94M1G2-F1
#
_entry.id   AF-A0AA94M1G2-F1
#
_cell.length_a   1.000
_cell.length_b   1.000
_cell.length_c   1.000
_cell.angle_alpha   90.00
_cell.angle_beta   90.00
_cell.angle_gamma   90.00
#
_symmetry.space_group_name_H-M   'P 1'
#
loop_
_entity.id
_entity.type
_entity.pdbx_description
1 polymer ?
#
loop_
_entity_poly.entity_id
_entity_poly.type
_entity_poly.pdbx_seq_one_letter_code
_entity_poly.pdbx_strand_id
1 'polypeptide(L)'
;MNQWQKRFSVISDALKSGKEVVDRQVENALFKTATGYYYDEETVTNQGEIVTVRKYSKPNTTAQIYWLKNRKRDVWTDKQEVQLEANVTTNKLDGILAQLEDDSS
;
A
#
# COMPACT_ATOMS: atom_id res chain seq x y z
N MET A 1 -20.18 19.67 -21.56
CA MET A 1 -19.64 18.35 -21.17
C MET A 1 -19.96 18.09 -19.70
N ASN A 2 -20.16 16.83 -19.29
CA ASN A 2 -20.44 16.35 -17.90
C ASN A 2 -21.90 16.22 -17.39
N GLN A 3 -22.93 16.16 -18.24
CA GLN A 3 -24.27 15.74 -17.77
C GLN A 3 -24.43 14.22 -17.57
N TRP A 4 -23.49 13.41 -18.07
CA TRP A 4 -23.54 11.96 -17.98
C TRP A 4 -23.04 11.47 -16.61
N GLN A 5 -21.99 12.08 -16.06
CA GLN A 5 -21.43 11.73 -14.75
C GLN A 5 -22.43 11.87 -13.59
N LYS A 6 -23.37 12.83 -13.68
CA LYS A 6 -24.43 12.99 -12.66
C LYS A 6 -25.53 11.92 -12.76
N ARG A 7 -25.86 11.41 -13.95
CA ARG A 7 -26.89 10.36 -14.13
C ARG A 7 -26.40 8.97 -13.78
N PHE A 8 -25.09 8.74 -13.82
CA PHE A 8 -24.46 7.47 -13.46
C PHE A 8 -23.88 7.47 -12.04
N SER A 9 -24.27 8.40 -11.15
CA SER A 9 -23.78 8.39 -9.76
C SER A 9 -24.16 7.07 -9.07
N VAL A 10 -25.39 6.60 -9.24
CA VAL A 10 -25.88 5.32 -8.67
C VAL A 10 -25.07 4.13 -9.18
N ILE A 11 -24.70 4.12 -10.47
CA ILE A 11 -23.89 3.06 -11.06
C ILE A 11 -22.43 3.17 -10.62
N SER A 12 -21.89 4.38 -10.50
CA SER A 12 -20.56 4.64 -9.96
C SER A 12 -20.46 4.25 -8.49
N ASP A 13 -21.49 4.52 -7.70
CA ASP A 13 -21.54 4.20 -6.28
C ASP A 13 -21.76 2.70 -6.05
N ALA A 14 -22.56 2.03 -6.88
CA ALA A 14 -22.65 0.57 -6.90
C ALA A 14 -21.30 -0.08 -7.26
N LEU A 15 -20.57 0.47 -8.22
CA LEU A 15 -19.23 0.00 -8.59
C LEU A 15 -18.22 0.22 -7.46
N LYS A 16 -18.25 1.39 -6.78
CA LYS A 16 -17.42 1.67 -5.60
C LYS A 16 -17.73 0.71 -4.46
N SER A 17 -19.01 0.45 -4.18
CA SER A 17 -19.42 -0.50 -3.16
C SER A 17 -18.94 -1.92 -3.47
N GLY A 18 -18.99 -2.35 -4.74
CA GLY A 18 -18.44 -3.63 -5.17
C GLY A 18 -16.94 -3.73 -4.95
N LYS A 19 -16.20 -2.66 -5.28
CA LYS A 19 -14.76 -2.57 -5.07
C LYS A 19 -14.37 -2.63 -3.59
N GLU A 20 -15.09 -1.91 -2.74
CA GLU A 20 -14.89 -1.88 -1.29
C GLU A 20 -15.06 -3.26 -0.62
N VAL A 21 -15.93 -4.11 -1.16
CA VAL A 21 -16.11 -5.49 -0.67
C VAL A 21 -14.90 -6.34 -1.05
N VAL A 22 -14.41 -6.21 -2.29
CA VAL A 22 -13.23 -6.93 -2.77
C VAL A 22 -11.98 -6.52 -2.00
N ASP A 23 -11.79 -5.22 -1.78
CA ASP A 23 -10.65 -4.70 -1.02
C ASP A 23 -10.63 -5.29 0.41
N ARG A 24 -11.79 -5.32 1.10
CA ARG A 24 -11.93 -5.95 2.43
C ARG A 24 -11.64 -7.45 2.43
N GLN A 25 -12.02 -8.17 1.37
CA GLN A 25 -11.71 -9.60 1.25
C GLN A 25 -10.20 -9.83 1.16
N VAL A 26 -9.51 -9.02 0.36
CA VAL A 26 -8.05 -9.06 0.23
C VAL A 26 -7.37 -8.69 1.55
N GLU A 27 -7.85 -7.66 2.24
CA GLU A 27 -7.33 -7.28 3.57
C GLU A 27 -7.48 -8.41 4.59
N ASN A 28 -8.63 -9.08 4.63
CA ASN A 28 -8.86 -10.22 5.51
C ASN A 28 -7.96 -11.41 5.17
N ALA A 29 -7.75 -11.70 3.89
CA ALA A 29 -6.83 -12.76 3.45
C ALA A 29 -5.37 -12.42 3.80
N LEU A 30 -4.97 -11.16 3.62
CA LEU A 30 -3.65 -10.65 3.99
C LEU A 30 -3.43 -10.78 5.50
N PHE A 31 -4.41 -10.39 6.31
CA PHE A 31 -4.34 -10.51 7.76
C PHE A 31 -4.17 -11.96 8.21
N LYS A 32 -5.01 -12.89 7.70
CA LYS A 32 -4.87 -14.32 7.99
C LYS A 32 -3.47 -14.84 7.63
N THR A 33 -2.97 -14.46 6.47
CA THR A 33 -1.63 -14.86 6.01
C THR A 33 -0.51 -14.25 6.87
N ALA A 34 -0.67 -13.01 7.32
CA ALA A 34 0.27 -12.33 8.20
C ALA A 34 0.33 -12.96 9.59
N THR A 35 -0.79 -13.43 10.16
CA THR A 35 -0.85 -14.07 11.49
C THR A 35 -0.58 -15.57 11.48
N GLY A 36 -0.65 -16.20 10.31
CA GLY A 36 -0.75 -17.65 10.19
C GLY A 36 -2.15 -18.15 10.53
N TYR A 37 -2.51 -19.31 9.98
CA TYR A 37 -3.83 -19.89 10.15
C TYR A 37 -3.80 -21.41 9.97
N TYR A 38 -4.76 -22.10 10.58
CA TYR A 38 -4.99 -23.51 10.29
C TYR A 38 -5.90 -23.65 9.08
N TYR A 39 -5.61 -24.63 8.24
CA TYR A 39 -6.45 -25.00 7.11
C TYR A 39 -6.54 -26.52 7.02
N ASP A 40 -7.67 -26.97 6.51
CA ASP A 40 -7.93 -28.38 6.28
C ASP A 40 -7.60 -28.68 4.81
N GLU A 41 -6.74 -29.68 4.59
CA GLU A 41 -6.34 -30.13 3.27
C GLU A 41 -6.83 -31.55 3.05
N GLU A 42 -7.57 -31.77 1.97
CA GLU A 42 -7.98 -33.09 1.55
C GLU A 42 -6.82 -33.77 0.82
N THR A 43 -6.38 -34.90 1.34
CA THR A 43 -5.30 -35.70 0.75
C THR A 43 -5.84 -37.07 0.37
N VAL A 44 -5.53 -37.54 -0.82
CA VAL A 44 -5.90 -38.89 -1.27
C VAL A 44 -4.81 -39.85 -0.81
N THR A 45 -5.20 -40.85 -0.02
CA THR A 45 -4.27 -41.91 0.40
C THR A 45 -4.01 -42.88 -0.75
N ASN A 46 -2.94 -43.68 -0.65
CA ASN A 46 -2.59 -44.71 -1.63
C ASN A 46 -3.70 -45.77 -1.84
N GLN A 47 -4.72 -45.79 -0.99
CA GLN A 47 -5.87 -46.69 -1.03
C GLN A 47 -7.13 -46.04 -1.64
N GLY A 48 -7.04 -44.78 -2.09
CA GLY A 48 -8.14 -44.04 -2.72
C GLY A 48 -9.10 -43.37 -1.74
N GLU A 49 -8.82 -43.38 -0.43
CA GLU A 49 -9.61 -42.68 0.57
C GLU A 49 -9.21 -41.20 0.67
N ILE A 50 -10.21 -40.32 0.74
CA ILE A 50 -10.02 -38.89 0.98
C ILE A 50 -9.95 -38.69 2.49
N VAL A 51 -8.79 -38.23 2.98
CA VAL A 51 -8.61 -37.89 4.40
C VAL A 51 -8.37 -36.40 4.53
N THR A 52 -9.12 -35.76 5.42
CA THR A 52 -8.95 -34.35 5.78
C THR A 52 -7.86 -34.21 6.83
N VAL A 53 -6.77 -33.54 6.49
CA VAL A 53 -5.65 -33.27 7.40
C VAL A 53 -5.61 -31.80 7.76
N ARG A 54 -5.66 -31.51 9.06
CA ARG A 54 -5.51 -30.14 9.56
C ARG A 54 -4.04 -29.73 9.59
N LYS A 55 -3.67 -28.73 8.78
CA LYS A 55 -2.31 -28.19 8.68
C LYS A 55 -2.25 -26.77 9.21
N TYR A 56 -1.07 -26.38 9.71
CA TYR A 56 -0.79 -25.00 10.13
C TYR A 56 0.02 -24.28 9.05
N SER A 57 -0.56 -23.22 8.50
CA SER A 57 0.15 -22.26 7.66
C SER A 57 0.86 -21.25 8.56
N LYS A 58 2.20 -21.22 8.48
CA LYS A 58 3.02 -20.32 9.28
C LYS A 58 2.78 -18.86 8.90
N PRO A 59 2.95 -17.92 9.84
CA PRO A 59 2.86 -16.49 9.56
C PRO A 59 3.82 -16.07 8.44
N ASN A 60 3.36 -15.27 7.48
CA ASN A 60 4.20 -14.75 6.41
C ASN A 60 4.83 -13.40 6.80
N THR A 61 6.16 -13.36 6.91
CA THR A 61 6.91 -12.17 7.33
C THR A 61 6.73 -10.99 6.37
N THR A 62 6.68 -11.22 5.06
CA THR A 62 6.46 -10.16 4.07
C THR A 62 5.08 -9.53 4.22
N ALA A 63 4.04 -10.35 4.43
CA ALA A 63 2.69 -9.86 4.72
C ALA A 63 2.65 -9.02 6.01
N GLN A 64 3.38 -9.42 7.04
CA GLN A 64 3.51 -8.63 8.28
C GLN A 64 4.21 -7.29 8.03
N ILE A 65 5.31 -7.27 7.28
CA ILE A 65 6.02 -6.03 6.94
C ILE A 65 5.10 -5.07 6.18
N TYR A 66 4.41 -5.54 5.14
CA TYR A 66 3.47 -4.70 4.38
C TYR A 66 2.32 -4.20 5.27
N TRP A 67 1.76 -5.05 6.12
CA TRP A 67 0.71 -4.67 7.05
C TRP A 67 1.17 -3.56 8.02
N LEU A 68 2.37 -3.71 8.58
CA LEU A 68 2.97 -2.74 9.49
C LEU A 68 3.31 -1.43 8.77
N LYS A 69 3.85 -1.50 7.55
CA LYS A 69 4.07 -0.33 6.70
C LYS A 69 2.76 0.40 6.38
N ASN A 70 1.65 -0.30 6.20
CA ASN A 70 0.36 0.34 5.91
C ASN A 70 -0.34 0.93 7.14
N ARG A 71 -0.33 0.22 8.29
CA ARG A 71 -1.04 0.63 9.53
C ARG A 71 -0.23 1.43 10.53
N LYS A 72 1.10 1.31 10.53
CA LYS A 72 2.02 1.98 11.45
C LYS A 72 3.15 2.65 10.66
N ARG A 73 2.77 3.50 9.70
CA ARG A 73 3.73 4.18 8.80
C ARG A 73 4.78 4.96 9.56
N ASP A 74 4.37 5.66 10.61
CA ASP A 74 5.20 6.45 11.49
C ASP A 74 6.41 5.67 12.07
N VAL A 75 6.20 4.39 12.37
CA VAL A 75 7.24 3.52 12.96
C VAL A 75 7.93 2.63 11.92
N TRP A 76 7.22 2.18 10.89
CA TRP A 76 7.68 1.13 9.97
C TRP A 76 7.97 1.60 8.54
N THR A 77 7.73 2.87 8.21
CA THR A 77 8.13 3.43 6.92
C THR A 77 9.63 3.67 6.93
N ASP A 78 10.28 3.33 5.82
CA ASP A 78 11.70 3.60 5.66
C ASP A 78 11.90 5.12 5.73
N LYS A 79 12.64 5.59 6.74
CA LYS A 79 12.97 7.01 6.86
C LYS A 79 13.96 7.36 5.75
N GLN A 80 13.48 7.99 4.69
CA GLN A 80 14.35 8.73 3.80
C GLN A 80 14.76 10.01 4.52
N GLU A 81 16.00 10.05 5.02
CA GLU A 81 16.63 11.33 5.34
C GLU A 81 16.82 12.08 4.02
N VAL A 82 15.89 12.98 3.71
CA VAL A 82 16.11 13.96 2.65
C VAL A 82 17.07 14.98 3.23
N GLN A 83 18.37 14.78 3.02
CA GLN A 83 19.37 15.83 3.18
C GLN A 83 19.08 16.87 2.09
N LEU A 84 18.24 17.87 2.41
CA LEU A 84 18.23 19.10 1.62
C LEU A 84 19.58 19.77 1.84
N GLU A 85 20.51 19.55 0.92
CA GLU A 85 21.74 20.32 0.85
C GLU A 85 21.38 21.79 0.60
N ALA A 86 21.37 22.58 1.67
CA ALA A 86 21.12 24.03 1.64
C ALA A 86 22.16 24.84 0.82
N ASN A 87 23.15 24.17 0.22
CA ASN A 87 24.22 24.78 -0.56
C ASN A 87 23.82 25.16 -1.99
N VAL A 88 22.75 24.57 -2.54
CA VAL A 88 22.33 24.88 -3.94
C VAL A 88 21.47 26.14 -4.01
N THR A 89 20.80 26.52 -2.92
CA THR A 89 19.90 27.69 -2.89
C THR A 89 20.66 28.99 -2.65
N THR A 90 21.72 28.98 -1.84
CA THR A 90 22.54 30.17 -1.56
C THR A 90 23.24 30.68 -2.82
N ASN A 91 23.95 29.81 -3.55
CA ASN A 91 24.68 30.19 -4.75
C ASN A 91 23.80 30.80 -5.87
N LYS A 92 22.54 30.33 -5.97
CA LYS A 92 21.57 30.88 -6.94
C LYS A 92 21.02 32.23 -6.51
N LEU A 93 20.79 32.43 -5.21
CA LEU A 93 20.36 33.72 -4.66
C LEU A 93 21.47 34.76 -4.79
N ASP A 94 22.72 34.38 -4.52
CA ASP A 94 23.89 35.27 -4.62
C ASP A 94 24.10 35.76 -6.06
N GLY A 95 23.91 34.88 -7.05
CA GLY A 95 23.97 35.27 -8.47
C GLY A 95 22.83 36.20 -8.90
N ILE A 96 21.62 36.04 -8.36
CA ILE A 96 20.49 36.92 -8.65
C ILE A 96 20.67 38.29 -8.00
N LEU A 97 21.20 38.34 -6.77
CA LEU A 97 21.52 39.58 -6.06
C LEU A 97 22.57 40.40 -6.81
N ALA A 98 23.65 39.76 -7.27
CA ALA A 98 24.70 40.42 -8.06
C ALA A 98 24.16 41.02 -9.37
N GLN A 99 23.23 40.33 -10.04
CA GLN A 99 22.62 40.83 -11.28
C GLN A 99 21.75 42.08 -11.04
N LEU A 100 21.03 42.12 -9.91
CA LEU A 100 20.19 43.26 -9.55
C LEU A 100 21.00 44.50 -9.14
N GLU A 101 22.16 44.32 -8.51
CA GLU A 101 23.08 45.42 -8.18
C GLU A 101 23.74 46.05 -9.43
N ASP A 102 24.02 45.23 -10.44
CA ASP A 102 24.59 45.69 -11.73
C ASP A 102 23.52 46.41 -12.58
N ASP A 103 22.27 45.92 -12.57
CA ASP A 103 21.14 46.52 -13.30
C ASP A 103 20.63 47.85 -12.68
N SER A 104 21.07 48.20 -11.47
CA SER A 104 20.68 49.42 -10.76
C SER A 104 21.78 50.49 -10.69
N SER A 105 22.93 50.25 -11.33
CA SER A 105 24.06 51.19 -11.47
C SER A 105 24.08 51.92 -12.83
#